data_AF-A0A1I7I2J0-F1
#
_entry.id   AF-A0A1I7I2J0-F1
#
_cell.length_a   1.000
_cell.length_b   1.000
_cell.length_c   1.000
_cell.angle_alpha   90.00
_cell.angle_beta   90.00
_cell.angle_gamma   90.00
#
_symmetry.space_group_name_H-M   'P 1'
#
loop_
_entity.id
_entity.type
_entity.pdbx_description
1 polymer ?
#
loop_
_entity_poly.entity_id
_entity_poly.type
_entity_poly.pdbx_seq_one_letter_code
_entity_poly.pdbx_strand_id
1 'polypeptide(L)'
;MFRFLARVLGFLLMAGGFVALIYDGARSIANNGLRVTPLSDVIATLFKDKASALQGSVEGAAPWLWHILGLPLTLAPASLIGLGLGAVLLWLGQPGREPIGFLTKP
;
A
#
# COMPACT_ATOMS: atom_id res chain seq x y z
N MET A 1 21.92 -1.33 0.66
CA MET A 1 20.98 -2.43 0.97
C MET A 1 19.56 -1.94 1.23
N PHE A 2 19.34 -0.94 2.11
CA PHE A 2 17.99 -0.40 2.35
C PHE A 2 17.24 0.09 1.09
N ARG A 3 17.94 0.74 0.15
CA ARG A 3 17.37 1.16 -1.14
C ARG A 3 16.86 -0.01 -1.97
N PHE A 4 17.59 -1.13 -1.95
CA PHE A 4 17.19 -2.35 -2.63
C PHE A 4 15.94 -2.95 -1.98
N LEU A 5 15.91 -3.07 -0.65
CA LEU A 5 14.75 -3.58 0.07
C LEU A 5 13.50 -2.71 -0.15
N ALA A 6 13.65 -1.39 -0.06
CA ALA A 6 12.58 -0.44 -0.36
C ALA A 6 12.05 -0.61 -1.79
N ARG A 7 12.95 -0.81 -2.76
CA ARG A 7 12.56 -1.03 -4.15
C ARG A 7 11.84 -2.37 -4.35
N VAL A 8 12.32 -3.44 -3.74
CA VAL A 8 11.67 -4.77 -3.80
C VAL A 8 10.27 -4.71 -3.20
N LEU A 9 10.13 -4.18 -1.98
CA LEU A 9 8.83 -4.01 -1.34
C LEU A 9 7.93 -3.07 -2.15
N GLY A 10 8.50 -1.99 -2.70
CA GLY A 10 7.77 -1.05 -3.56
C GLY A 10 7.20 -1.73 -4.80
N PHE A 11 7.97 -2.58 -5.48
CA PHE A 11 7.47 -3.34 -6.63
C PHE A 11 6.42 -4.39 -6.23
N LEU A 12 6.60 -5.08 -5.11
CA LEU A 12 5.61 -6.06 -4.62
C LEU A 12 4.27 -5.37 -4.30
N LEU A 13 4.29 -4.23 -3.61
CA LEU A 13 3.08 -3.46 -3.30
C LEU A 13 2.45 -2.86 -4.55
N MET A 14 3.25 -2.35 -5.48
CA MET A 14 2.76 -1.82 -6.76
C MET A 14 2.05 -2.91 -7.57
N ALA A 15 2.66 -4.08 -7.69
CA ALA A 15 2.07 -5.22 -8.40
C ALA A 15 0.79 -5.70 -7.71
N GLY A 16 0.81 -5.86 -6.39
CA GLY A 16 -0.38 -6.27 -5.62
C GLY A 16 -1.52 -5.26 -5.72
N GLY A 17 -1.22 -3.96 -5.59
CA GLY A 17 -2.20 -2.88 -5.72
C GLY A 17 -2.81 -2.81 -7.12
N PHE A 18 -1.99 -3.03 -8.16
CA PHE A 18 -2.45 -3.09 -9.55
C PHE A 18 -3.38 -4.28 -9.81
N VAL A 19 -3.02 -5.47 -9.32
CA VAL A 19 -3.89 -6.66 -9.42
C VAL A 19 -5.21 -6.43 -8.69
N ALA A 20 -5.17 -5.86 -7.49
CA ALA A 20 -6.37 -5.53 -6.72
C ALA A 20 -7.27 -4.52 -7.49
N LEU A 21 -6.67 -3.52 -8.14
CA LEU A 21 -7.41 -2.55 -8.96
C LEU A 21 -8.14 -3.22 -10.12
N ILE A 22 -7.47 -4.12 -10.84
CA ILE A 22 -8.07 -4.87 -11.96
C ILE A 22 -9.18 -5.79 -11.45
N TYR A 23 -8.93 -6.50 -10.34
CA TYR A 23 -9.91 -7.40 -9.74
C TYR A 23 -11.18 -6.66 -9.32
N ASP A 24 -11.03 -5.53 -8.62
CA ASP A 24 -12.15 -4.66 -8.21
C ASP A 24 -12.88 -4.10 -9.44
N GLY A 25 -12.14 -3.70 -10.48
CA GLY A 25 -12.70 -3.24 -11.75
C GLY A 25 -13.53 -4.30 -12.47
N ALA A 26 -13.00 -5.52 -12.60
CA ALA A 26 -13.70 -6.65 -13.21
C ALA A 26 -14.98 -6.99 -12.44
N ARG A 27 -14.90 -7.02 -11.10
CA ARG A 27 -16.06 -7.25 -10.23
C ARG A 27 -17.08 -6.12 -10.34
N SER A 28 -16.63 -4.88 -10.50
CA SER A 28 -17.52 -3.73 -10.64
C SER A 28 -18.33 -3.79 -11.93
N ILE A 29 -17.69 -4.17 -13.04
CA ILE A 29 -18.33 -4.36 -14.34
C ILE A 29 -19.34 -5.51 -14.26
N ALA A 30 -18.92 -6.66 -13.72
CA ALA A 30 -19.77 -7.85 -13.64
C ALA A 30 -21.03 -7.65 -12.78
N ASN A 31 -20.95 -6.81 -11.74
CA ASN A 31 -22.06 -6.55 -10.82
C ASN A 31 -22.80 -5.23 -11.11
N ASN A 32 -22.52 -4.57 -12.23
CA ASN A 32 -23.10 -3.30 -12.64
C ASN A 32 -23.09 -2.22 -11.54
N GLY A 33 -21.98 -2.11 -10.81
CA GLY A 33 -21.86 -1.16 -9.70
C GLY A 33 -20.44 -1.14 -9.13
N LEU A 34 -20.03 0.00 -8.59
CA LEU A 34 -18.68 0.17 -8.05
C LEU A 34 -18.47 -0.75 -6.84
N ARG A 35 -17.52 -1.69 -6.96
CA ARG A 35 -17.10 -2.61 -5.92
C ARG A 35 -15.62 -2.41 -5.69
N VAL A 36 -15.27 -2.03 -4.47
CA VAL A 36 -13.89 -1.79 -4.07
C VAL A 36 -13.61 -2.58 -2.81
N THR A 37 -12.45 -3.22 -2.76
CA THR A 37 -12.05 -4.01 -1.60
C THR A 37 -11.33 -3.11 -0.60
N PRO A 38 -11.86 -2.92 0.62
CA PRO A 38 -11.19 -2.13 1.65
C PRO A 38 -9.96 -2.85 2.19
N LEU A 39 -8.98 -2.09 2.69
CA LEU A 39 -7.76 -2.65 3.25
C LEU A 39 -8.02 -3.59 4.44
N SER A 40 -9.05 -3.31 5.24
CA SER A 40 -9.49 -4.16 6.36
C SER A 40 -9.75 -5.60 5.93
N ASP A 41 -10.42 -5.79 4.79
CA ASP A 41 -10.81 -7.12 4.31
C ASP A 41 -9.60 -7.92 3.86
N VAL A 42 -8.62 -7.24 3.22
CA VAL A 42 -7.35 -7.85 2.83
C VAL A 42 -6.56 -8.27 4.06
N ILE A 43 -6.47 -7.42 5.08
CA ILE A 43 -5.77 -7.73 6.32
C ILE A 43 -6.47 -8.88 7.06
N ALA A 44 -7.80 -8.86 7.15
CA ALA A 44 -8.57 -9.94 7.78
C ALA A 44 -8.40 -11.27 7.04
N THR A 45 -8.33 -11.25 5.71
CA THR A 45 -8.12 -12.46 4.90
C THR A 45 -6.72 -13.05 5.10
N LEU A 46 -5.69 -12.21 5.21
CA LEU A 46 -4.30 -12.65 5.36
C LEU A 46 -3.94 -13.05 6.80
N PHE A 47 -4.41 -12.29 7.80
CA PHE A 47 -3.98 -12.40 9.19
C PHE A 47 -5.06 -12.94 10.15
N LYS A 48 -6.31 -13.07 9.69
CA LYS A 48 -7.45 -13.64 10.44
C LYS A 48 -7.56 -13.03 11.84
N ASP A 49 -7.51 -13.86 12.87
CA ASP A 49 -7.66 -13.48 14.29
C ASP A 49 -6.58 -12.50 14.77
N LYS A 50 -5.44 -12.41 14.08
CA LYS A 50 -4.39 -11.45 14.44
C LYS A 50 -4.76 -10.01 14.05
N ALA A 51 -5.66 -9.82 13.08
CA ALA A 51 -6.08 -8.50 12.64
C ALA A 51 -6.85 -7.75 13.74
N SER A 52 -7.79 -8.44 14.41
CA SER A 52 -8.60 -7.86 15.49
C SER A 52 -7.77 -7.57 16.74
N ALA A 53 -6.82 -8.44 17.07
CA ALA A 53 -5.89 -8.21 18.18
C ALA A 53 -5.00 -6.97 17.94
N LEU A 54 -4.57 -6.74 16.70
CA LEU A 54 -3.74 -5.59 16.34
C LEU A 54 -4.56 -4.29 16.42
N GLN A 55 -5.79 -4.29 15.93
CA GLN A 55 -6.71 -3.16 16.08
C GLN A 55 -6.93 -2.82 17.56
N GLY A 56 -7.29 -3.79 18.40
CA GLY A 56 -7.53 -3.54 19.83
C GLY A 56 -6.30 -3.01 20.57
N SER A 57 -5.10 -3.44 20.16
CA SER A 57 -3.84 -2.93 20.74
C SER A 57 -3.58 -1.47 20.38
N VAL A 58 -3.81 -1.08 19.11
CA VAL A 58 -3.60 0.29 18.64
C VAL A 58 -4.66 1.23 19.22
N GLU A 59 -5.91 0.80 19.24
CA GLU A 59 -7.02 1.58 19.79
C GLU A 59 -6.88 1.79 21.30
N GLY A 60 -6.40 0.78 22.04
CA GLY A 60 -6.11 0.90 23.47
C GLY A 60 -4.94 1.83 23.80
N ALA A 61 -3.91 1.88 22.94
CA ALA A 61 -2.72 2.72 23.18
C ALA A 61 -2.92 4.17 22.73
N ALA A 62 -3.58 4.40 21.59
CA ALA A 62 -3.78 5.73 21.02
C ALA A 62 -5.13 5.83 20.28
N PRO A 63 -6.26 6.00 21.01
CA PRO A 63 -7.59 6.05 20.42
C PRO A 63 -7.74 7.15 19.36
N TRP A 64 -7.12 8.32 19.61
CA TRP A 64 -7.14 9.47 18.71
C TRP A 64 -6.42 9.17 17.39
N LEU A 65 -5.29 8.46 17.44
CA LEU A 65 -4.51 8.09 16.26
C LEU A 65 -5.28 7.07 15.41
N TRP A 66 -5.98 6.15 16.07
CA TRP A 66 -6.86 5.21 15.38
C TRP A 66 -7.98 5.93 14.63
N HIS A 67 -8.63 6.92 15.24
CA HIS A 67 -9.73 7.64 14.60
C HIS A 67 -9.26 8.52 13.44
N ILE A 68 -8.09 9.16 13.55
CA ILE A 68 -7.58 10.08 12.53
C ILE A 68 -6.92 9.35 11.37
N LEU A 69 -6.19 8.27 11.63
CA LEU A 69 -5.40 7.57 10.60
C LEU A 69 -5.79 6.11 10.44
N GLY A 70 -5.94 5.36 11.53
CA GLY A 70 -6.24 3.92 11.48
C GLY A 70 -7.54 3.60 10.75
N LEU A 71 -8.62 4.27 11.11
CA LEU A 71 -9.96 4.10 10.53
C LEU A 71 -10.00 4.48 9.04
N PRO A 72 -9.55 5.68 8.61
CA PRO A 72 -9.57 6.01 7.19
C PRO A 72 -8.62 5.15 6.35
N LEU A 73 -7.46 4.72 6.88
CA LEU A 73 -6.57 3.81 6.13
C LEU A 73 -7.17 2.42 5.96
N THR A 74 -7.83 1.89 6.99
CA THR A 74 -8.42 0.53 6.94
C THR A 74 -9.63 0.47 6.01
N LEU A 75 -10.40 1.56 5.92
CA LEU A 75 -11.53 1.68 5.00
C LEU A 75 -11.13 2.09 3.58
N ALA A 76 -9.91 2.61 3.39
CA ALA A 76 -9.44 2.99 2.07
C ALA A 76 -9.32 1.78 1.13
N PRO A 77 -9.51 1.97 -0.19
CA PRO A 77 -9.28 0.94 -1.19
C PRO A 77 -7.88 0.33 -1.10
N ALA A 78 -7.81 -1.00 -0.94
CA ALA A 78 -6.53 -1.70 -0.83
C ALA A 78 -5.64 -1.47 -2.07
N SER A 79 -6.26 -1.34 -3.25
CA SER A 79 -5.58 -1.01 -4.51
C SER A 79 -4.86 0.34 -4.44
N LEU A 80 -5.53 1.39 -3.97
CA LEU A 80 -4.94 2.72 -3.83
C LEU A 80 -3.83 2.76 -2.78
N ILE A 81 -4.01 2.07 -1.66
CA ILE A 81 -2.98 1.97 -0.62
C ILE A 81 -1.75 1.23 -1.16
N GLY A 82 -1.94 0.10 -1.85
CA GLY A 82 -0.85 -0.66 -2.45
C GLY A 82 -0.08 0.13 -3.51
N LEU A 83 -0.78 0.80 -4.43
CA LEU A 83 -0.17 1.66 -5.46
C LEU A 83 0.52 2.87 -4.84
N GLY A 84 -0.13 3.56 -3.90
CA GLY A 84 0.41 4.75 -3.25
C GLY A 84 1.66 4.44 -2.42
N LEU A 85 1.59 3.46 -1.52
CA LEU A 85 2.73 3.04 -0.73
C LEU A 85 3.84 2.44 -1.60
N GLY A 86 3.48 1.65 -2.61
CA GLY A 86 4.44 1.11 -3.59
C GLY A 86 5.21 2.23 -4.30
N ALA A 87 4.50 3.26 -4.77
CA ALA A 87 5.10 4.42 -5.43
C ALA A 87 6.05 5.19 -4.50
N VAL A 88 5.63 5.43 -3.25
CA VAL A 88 6.45 6.11 -2.24
C VAL A 88 7.72 5.31 -1.95
N LEU A 89 7.63 3.98 -1.79
CA LEU A 89 8.80 3.13 -1.55
C LEU A 89 9.77 3.10 -2.73
N LEU A 90 9.25 3.04 -3.96
CA LEU A 90 10.07 3.11 -5.17
C LEU A 90 10.78 4.46 -5.30
N TRP A 91 10.08 5.55 -4.96
CA TRP A 91 10.63 6.90 -4.94
C TRP A 91 11.73 7.05 -3.88
N LEU A 92 11.54 6.53 -2.67
CA LEU A 92 12.58 6.52 -1.63
C LEU A 92 13.78 5.64 -2.00
N GLY A 93 13.55 4.56 -2.78
CA GLY A 93 14.58 3.65 -3.24
C GLY A 93 15.40 4.14 -4.44
N GLN A 94 15.02 5.24 -5.10
CA GLN A 94 15.67 5.71 -6.32
C GLN A 94 17.15 6.10 -6.08
N PRO A 95 18.09 5.79 -6.99
CA PRO A 95 19.45 6.35 -6.93
C PRO A 95 19.41 7.88 -7.05
N GLY A 96 20.42 8.57 -6.51
CA GLY A 96 20.52 10.02 -6.67
C GLY A 96 20.63 10.35 -8.16
N ARG A 97 19.93 11.39 -8.62
CA ARG A 97 20.04 11.83 -10.02
C ARG A 97 21.47 12.27 -10.30
N GLU A 98 22.06 11.77 -11.38
CA GLU A 98 23.38 12.21 -11.81
C GLU A 98 23.30 13.70 -12.18
N PRO A 99 24.24 14.53 -11.71
CA PRO A 99 24.28 15.93 -12.11
C PRO A 99 24.55 16.02 -13.61
N ILE A 100 23.74 16.80 -14.32
CA ILE A 100 23.89 17.05 -15.74
C ILE A 100 25.18 17.86 -15.94
N GLY A 101 26.12 17.37 -16.79
CA GLY A 101 27.32 18.11 -17.17
C GLY A 101 28.67 17.50 -16.77
N PHE A 102 28.72 16.30 -16.20
CA PHE A 102 29.99 15.60 -15.99
C PHE A 102 30.42 14.88 -17.27
N LEU A 103 31.49 15.37 -17.91
CA LEU A 103 32.31 14.60 -18.84
C LEU A 103 32.89 13.43 -18.05
N THR A 104 32.34 12.23 -18.22
CA THR A 104 32.96 10.99 -17.76
C THR A 104 34.31 10.92 -18.48
N LYS A 105 35.40 11.25 -17.77
CA LYS A 105 36.75 11.11 -18.32
C LYS A 105 36.99 9.62 -18.62
N PRO A 106 37.68 9.31 -19.73
CA PRO A 106 37.91 7.93 -20.18
C PRO A 106 38.68 7.10 -19.17
#